data_AF-A0A976BG66-F1
#
_entry.id   AF-A0A976BG66-F1
#
_cell.length_a   1.000
_cell.length_b   1.000
_cell.length_c   1.000
_cell.angle_alpha   90.00
_cell.angle_beta   90.00
_cell.angle_gamma   90.00
#
_symmetry.space_group_name_H-M   'P 1'
#
loop_
_entity.id
_entity.type
_entity.pdbx_description
1 polymer ?
#
loop_
_entity_poly.entity_id
_entity_poly.type
_entity_poly.pdbx_seq_one_letter_code
_entity_poly.pdbx_strand_id
1 'polypeptide(L)' 'MTTAQAPAATAAMPEGTEQREGVTYAQAMEIFERFLVADRNQAVPTIAVEMGIPYNTACRVLDGHIWPAARQYWVDRVLP' A
#
# COMPACT_ATOMS: atom_id res chain seq x y z
N MET A 1 11.74 30.88 24.96
CA MET A 1 11.40 30.34 23.63
C MET A 1 12.04 28.97 23.54
N THR A 2 11.28 27.93 23.85
CA THR A 2 11.75 26.54 23.75
C THR A 2 10.68 25.77 23.01
N THR A 3 10.99 25.42 21.76
CA THR A 3 10.14 24.58 20.91
C THR A 3 10.22 23.16 21.45
N ALA A 4 9.15 22.68 22.09
CA ALA A 4 9.02 21.27 22.43
C ALA A 4 8.70 20.50 21.15
N GLN A 5 9.67 19.73 20.68
CA GLN A 5 9.55 18.81 19.57
C GLN A 5 8.56 17.70 19.93
N ALA A 6 7.47 17.59 19.18
CA ALA A 6 6.48 16.53 19.35
C ALA A 6 7.13 15.16 19.06
N PRO A 7 6.79 14.10 19.82
CA PRO A 7 7.28 12.76 19.52
C PRO A 7 6.75 12.31 18.17
N ALA A 8 7.62 11.66 17.39
CA ALA A 8 7.28 11.03 16.13
C ALA A 8 6.04 10.15 16.34
N ALA A 9 4.96 10.52 15.66
CA ALA A 9 3.78 9.69 15.59
C ALA A 9 4.21 8.37 14.98
N THR A 10 4.27 7.32 15.82
CA THR A 10 3.99 5.96 15.37
C THR A 10 2.73 6.08 14.52
N ALA A 11 2.88 6.04 13.21
CA ALA A 11 1.76 6.10 12.28
C ALA A 11 0.89 4.90 12.60
N ALA A 12 -0.17 5.12 13.38
CA ALA A 12 -1.18 4.12 13.64
C ALA A 12 -1.63 3.64 12.26
N MET A 13 -1.46 2.34 12.00
CA MET A 13 -1.97 1.74 10.77
C MET A 13 -3.46 2.09 10.71
N PRO A 14 -3.96 2.69 9.61
CA PRO A 14 -5.38 3.01 9.51
C PRO A 14 -6.15 1.69 9.60
N GLU A 15 -6.85 1.49 10.71
CA GLU A 15 -7.71 0.34 10.93
C GLU A 15 -8.69 0.25 9.76
N GLY A 16 -8.93 -0.98 9.27
CA GLY A 16 -9.35 -1.36 7.90
C GLY A 16 -10.68 -0.84 7.34
N THR A 17 -11.10 0.37 7.68
CA THR A 17 -12.32 1.02 7.21
C THR A 17 -12.06 2.21 6.27
N GLU A 18 -10.88 2.83 6.32
CA GLU A 18 -10.53 3.91 5.38
C GLU A 18 -10.35 3.36 3.97
N GLN A 19 -11.11 3.91 3.02
CA GLN A 19 -11.00 3.61 1.59
C GLN A 19 -10.54 4.84 0.83
N ARG A 20 -9.55 4.65 -0.05
CA ARG A 20 -9.10 5.65 -1.00
C ARG A 20 -9.31 5.10 -2.40
N GLU A 21 -10.15 5.77 -3.17
CA GLU A 21 -10.53 5.33 -4.52
C GLU A 21 -11.04 3.87 -4.58
N GLY A 22 -11.80 3.47 -3.55
CA GLY A 22 -12.36 2.12 -3.42
C GLY A 22 -11.37 1.04 -2.96
N VAL A 23 -10.16 1.43 -2.54
CA VAL A 23 -9.13 0.52 -2.05
C VAL A 23 -8.77 0.86 -0.60
N THR A 24 -8.89 -0.13 0.28
CA THR A 24 -8.40 -0.04 1.66
C THR A 24 -6.89 -0.21 1.75
N TYR A 25 -6.29 0.22 2.85
CA TYR A 25 -4.86 -0.03 3.10
C TYR A 25 -4.52 -1.54 3.07
N ALA A 26 -5.39 -2.39 3.63
CA ALA A 26 -5.20 -3.84 3.62
C ALA A 26 -5.18 -4.41 2.19
N GLN A 27 -6.11 -3.97 1.34
CA GLN A 27 -6.11 -4.35 -0.08
C GLN A 27 -4.86 -3.84 -0.80
N ALA A 28 -4.37 -2.64 -0.48
CA ALA A 28 -3.13 -2.13 -1.05
C ALA A 28 -1.92 -3.00 -0.69
N MET A 29 -1.83 -3.41 0.59
CA MET A 29 -0.79 -4.33 1.05
C MET A 29 -0.86 -5.68 0.35
N GLU A 30 -2.07 -6.23 0.16
CA GLU A 30 -2.29 -7.48 -0.57
C GLU A 30 -1.87 -7.37 -2.05
N ILE A 31 -2.17 -6.24 -2.72
CA ILE A 31 -1.74 -5.98 -4.10
C ILE A 31 -0.20 -6.02 -4.20
N PHE A 32 0.50 -5.34 -3.29
CA PHE A 32 1.96 -5.38 -3.27
C PHE A 32 2.49 -6.78 -2.95
N GLU A 33 1.89 -7.52 -2.01
CA GLU A 33 2.32 -8.88 -1.67
C GLU A 33 2.20 -9.81 -2.88
N ARG A 34 1.04 -9.79 -3.56
CA ARG A 34 0.79 -10.61 -4.75
C ARG A 34 1.73 -10.26 -5.91
N PHE A 35 2.11 -8.99 -6.05
CA PHE A 35 2.98 -8.52 -7.12
C PHE A 35 4.47 -8.77 -6.83
N LEU A 36 4.96 -8.45 -5.62
CA LEU A 36 6.39 -8.43 -5.30
C LEU A 36 6.93 -9.74 -4.73
N VAL A 37 6.09 -10.58 -4.10
CA VAL A 37 6.58 -11.82 -3.48
C VAL A 37 6.75 -12.89 -4.55
N ALA A 38 7.96 -13.46 -4.65
CA ALA A 38 8.35 -14.39 -5.72
C ALA A 38 7.41 -15.60 -5.86
N ASP A 39 6.90 -16.16 -4.75
CA ASP A 39 5.99 -17.30 -4.76
C ASP A 39 4.59 -16.96 -5.33
N ARG A 40 4.24 -15.67 -5.40
CA ARG A 40 3.00 -15.20 -6.02
C ARG A 40 3.24 -14.59 -7.39
N ASN A 41 4.14 -13.60 -7.47
CA ASN A 41 4.60 -12.89 -8.67
C ASN A 41 3.51 -12.72 -9.74
N GLN A 42 2.33 -12.28 -9.30
CA GLN A 42 1.14 -12.20 -10.15
C GLN A 42 1.19 -10.94 -11.00
N ALA A 43 0.75 -11.04 -12.25
CA ALA A 43 0.59 -9.88 -13.11
C ALA A 43 -0.54 -8.97 -12.57
N VAL A 44 -0.34 -7.65 -12.65
CA VAL A 44 -1.31 -6.64 -12.18
C VAL A 44 -2.72 -6.83 -12.74
N PRO A 45 -2.93 -7.18 -14.03
CA PRO A 45 -4.27 -7.47 -14.54
C PRO A 45 -4.96 -8.64 -13.82
N THR A 46 -4.23 -9.69 -13.47
CA THR A 46 -4.78 -10.84 -12.72
C THR A 46 -5.22 -10.42 -11.33
N ILE A 47 -4.37 -9.67 -10.62
CA ILE A 47 -4.68 -9.14 -9.28
C ILE A 47 -5.95 -8.28 -9.33
N ALA A 48 -6.05 -7.40 -10.33
CA ALA A 48 -7.21 -6.52 -10.49
C ALA A 48 -8.52 -7.30 -10.71
N VAL A 49 -8.50 -8.32 -11.57
CA VAL A 49 -9.66 -9.19 -11.82
C VAL A 49 -10.05 -9.97 -10.57
N GLU A 50 -9.11 -10.61 -9.89
CA GLU A 50 -9.38 -11.44 -8.71
C GLU A 50 -9.88 -10.62 -7.51
N MET A 51 -9.38 -9.40 -7.34
CA MET A 51 -9.79 -8.50 -6.26
C MET A 51 -11.02 -7.65 -6.60
N GLY A 52 -11.52 -7.72 -7.84
CA GLY A 52 -12.67 -6.93 -8.28
C GLY A 52 -12.41 -5.42 -8.28
N ILE A 53 -11.17 -5.00 -8.56
CA ILE A 53 -10.78 -3.58 -8.61
C ILE A 53 -10.42 -3.17 -10.05
N PRO A 54 -10.60 -1.89 -10.44
CA PRO A 54 -10.17 -1.43 -11.75
C PRO A 54 -8.65 -1.58 -11.93
N TYR A 55 -8.22 -2.03 -13.11
CA TYR A 55 -6.80 -2.21 -13.44
C TYR A 55 -5.97 -0.95 -13.17
N ASN A 56 -6.45 0.22 -13.61
CA ASN A 56 -5.76 1.50 -13.38
C ASN A 56 -5.62 1.82 -11.88
N THR A 57 -6.59 1.43 -11.06
CA THR A 57 -6.52 1.58 -9.60
C THR A 57 -5.41 0.70 -9.03
N ALA A 58 -5.31 -0.56 -9.46
CA ALA A 58 -4.23 -1.46 -9.04
C ALA A 58 -2.83 -0.93 -9.42
N CYS A 59 -2.67 -0.40 -10.64
CA CYS A 59 -1.42 0.27 -11.05
C CYS A 59 -1.08 1.46 -10.15
N ARG A 60 -2.05 2.34 -9.88
CA ARG A 60 -1.85 3.52 -9.02
C ARG A 60 -1.57 3.16 -7.56
N VAL A 61 -2.03 1.99 -7.09
CA VAL A 61 -1.61 1.44 -5.80
C VAL A 61 -0.12 1.08 -5.83
N LEU A 62 0.34 0.33 -6.84
CA LEU A 62 1.73 -0.09 -6.96
C LEU A 62 2.71 1.08 -7.15
N ASP A 63 2.27 2.12 -7.86
CA ASP A 63 3.00 3.39 -7.97
C ASP A 63 3.03 4.18 -6.66
N GLY A 64 2.23 3.78 -5.66
CA GLY A 64 2.14 4.43 -4.36
C GLY A 64 1.30 5.70 -4.36
N HIS A 65 0.55 5.99 -5.43
CA HIS A 65 -0.28 7.20 -5.51
C HIS A 65 -1.46 7.18 -4.53
N ILE A 66 -2.11 6.01 -4.37
CA ILE A 66 -3.30 5.88 -3.50
C ILE A 66 -2.88 5.64 -2.04
N TRP A 67 -1.86 4.80 -1.83
CA TRP A 67 -1.33 4.45 -0.52
C TRP A 67 0.20 4.55 -0.49
N PRO A 68 0.77 5.77 -0.36
CA PRO A 68 2.22 5.98 -0.32
C PRO A 68 2.91 5.20 0.80
N ALA A 69 2.27 5.08 1.96
CA ALA A 69 2.79 4.32 3.10
C ALA A 69 2.94 2.82 2.82
N ALA A 70 2.02 2.22 2.05
CA ALA A 70 2.12 0.81 1.66
C ALA A 70 3.34 0.60 0.74
N ARG A 71 3.55 1.50 -0.23
CA ARG A 71 4.75 1.46 -1.07
C ARG A 71 6.02 1.62 -0.24
N GLN A 72 6.07 2.58 0.68
CA GLN A 72 7.24 2.82 1.52
C GLN A 72 7.60 1.59 2.35
N TYR A 73 6.61 0.94 2.96
CA TYR A 73 6.81 -0.30 3.71
C TYR A 73 7.53 -1.38 2.88
N TRP A 74 7.15 -1.57 1.61
CA TRP A 74 7.80 -2.56 0.74
C TRP A 74 9.18 -2.12 0.26
N VAL A 75 9.39 -0.82 0.03
CA VAL A 75 10.71 -0.27 -0.30
C VAL A 75 11.69 -0.48 0.85
N ASP A 76 11.31 -0.14 2.09
CA ASP A 76 12.15 -0.27 3.29
C ASP A 76 12.58 -1.72 3.56
N ARG A 77 11.77 -2.70 3.14
CA ARG A 77 12.11 -4.13 3.26
C ARG A 77 13.21 -4.59 2.31
N VAL A 78 13.37 -3.91 1.18
CA VAL A 78 14.35 -4.28 0.13
C VAL A 78 15.59 -3.37 0.19
N LEU A 79 15.40 -2.09 0.55
CA LEU A 79 16.43 -1.06 0.63
C LEU A 79 16.51 -0.50 2.06
N PRO A 80 17.25 -1.15 2.98
CA PRO A 80 17.44 -0.68 4.35
C PRO A 80 18.39 0.53 4.47
#